data_AF-A0A2I1HXP6-F1
#
_entry.id   AF-A0A2I1HXP6-F1
#
_cell.length_a   1.000
_cell.length_b   1.000
_cell.length_c   1.000
_cell.angle_alpha   90.00
_cell.angle_beta   90.00
_cell.angle_gamma   90.00
#
_symmetry.space_group_name_H-M   'P 1'
#
loop_
_entity.id
_entity.type
_entity.pdbx_description
1 polymer ?
#
loop_
_entity_poly.entity_id
_entity_poly.type
_entity_poly.pdbx_seq_one_letter_code
_entity_poly.pdbx_strand_id
1 'polypeptide(L)'
;RHRFLFLKSQCLNKPVKHLQYNHGLVSDEYGFFTPHYYKITNYAELGVEDRPISRGYRRLFSAEPHSIVPWVPTYDPFPDMFIPYKYRDIIPKDPIYTDTGDYIVPGSRSWFTYMCNLHRRVSSANSIEERNDILQTTQERERHQKKLLQKERDLKIEAEFHGT
;
A
#
# COMPACT_ATOMS: atom_id res chain seq x y z
N ARG A 1 30.77 -23.00 2.68
CA ARG A 1 29.84 -22.63 3.78
C ARG A 1 28.54 -22.17 3.14
N HIS A 2 27.48 -22.97 3.21
CA HIS A 2 26.21 -22.67 2.54
C HIS A 2 25.34 -21.83 3.47
N ARG A 3 24.95 -20.62 3.06
CA ARG A 3 24.00 -19.76 3.77
C ARG A 3 22.65 -19.93 3.08
N PHE A 4 21.69 -20.54 3.77
CA PHE A 4 20.32 -20.63 3.26
C PHE A 4 19.65 -19.27 3.42
N LEU A 5 19.28 -18.63 2.31
CA LEU A 5 18.49 -17.41 2.30
C LEU A 5 17.01 -17.82 2.26
N PHE A 6 16.30 -17.64 3.38
CA PHE A 6 14.85 -17.77 3.39
C PHE A 6 14.22 -16.49 2.86
N LEU A 7 13.48 -16.61 1.76
CA LEU A 7 12.63 -15.53 1.25
C LEU A 7 11.37 -15.45 2.11
N LYS A 8 10.79 -14.26 2.33
CA LYS A 8 9.54 -14.08 3.11
C LYS A 8 8.35 -14.89 2.58
N SER A 9 8.41 -15.34 1.32
CA SER A 9 7.40 -16.20 0.68
C SER A 9 7.56 -17.69 1.02
N GLN A 10 8.68 -18.11 1.59
CA GLN A 10 8.95 -19.51 1.93
C GLN A 10 8.51 -19.77 3.38
N CYS A 11 7.34 -20.38 3.54
CA CYS A 11 6.85 -20.87 4.83
C CYS A 11 7.20 -22.35 5.01
N LEU A 12 7.87 -22.69 6.12
CA LEU A 12 8.13 -24.08 6.48
C LEU A 12 6.96 -24.63 7.28
N ASN A 13 6.02 -25.29 6.59
CA ASN A 13 4.82 -25.87 7.19
C ASN A 13 5.05 -27.08 8.11
N LYS A 14 6.31 -27.49 8.34
CA LYS A 14 6.68 -28.67 9.13
C LYS A 14 7.88 -28.36 10.02
N PRO A 15 7.91 -28.89 11.27
CA PRO A 15 9.04 -28.71 12.17
C PRO A 15 10.28 -29.41 11.60
N VAL A 16 11.41 -28.71 11.62
CA VAL A 16 12.68 -29.23 11.14
C VAL A 16 13.41 -29.88 12.29
N LYS A 17 13.54 -31.21 12.25
CA LYS A 17 13.99 -32.05 13.38
C LYS A 17 15.40 -31.77 13.93
N HIS A 18 16.20 -30.97 13.24
CA HIS A 18 17.58 -30.64 13.61
C HIS A 18 17.79 -29.16 13.98
N LEU A 19 16.71 -28.36 14.02
CA LEU A 19 16.73 -27.00 14.52
C LEU A 19 16.37 -26.99 16.00
N GLN A 20 17.20 -26.34 16.82
CA GLN A 20 16.88 -26.03 18.21
C GLN A 20 16.13 -24.69 18.23
N TYR A 21 14.93 -24.68 18.81
CA TYR A 21 14.11 -23.48 18.95
C TYR A 21 14.32 -22.90 20.35
N ASN A 22 14.63 -21.60 20.43
CA ASN A 22 14.92 -20.93 21.71
C ASN A 22 13.65 -20.62 22.52
N HIS A 23 12.47 -20.66 21.89
CA HIS A 23 11.18 -20.49 22.56
C HIS A 23 10.27 -21.69 22.27
N GLY A 24 9.25 -21.89 23.11
CA GLY A 24 8.25 -22.92 22.90
C GLY A 24 7.55 -22.80 21.53
N LEU A 25 6.91 -23.89 21.10
CA LEU A 25 6.21 -24.00 19.81
C LEU A 25 5.11 -22.93 19.60
N VAL A 26 4.68 -22.26 20.66
CA VAL A 26 3.71 -21.16 20.66
C VAL A 26 4.40 -19.92 21.25
N SER A 27 5.04 -19.12 20.40
CA SER A 27 5.49 -17.78 20.78
C SER A 27 5.12 -16.80 19.68
N ASP A 28 4.37 -15.76 20.04
CA ASP A 28 4.02 -14.64 19.15
C ASP A 28 5.24 -13.78 18.76
N GLU A 29 6.38 -14.06 19.38
CA GLU A 29 7.61 -13.27 19.29
C GLU A 29 8.50 -13.64 18.09
N TYR A 30 8.20 -14.74 17.39
CA TYR A 30 9.04 -15.21 16.28
C TYR A 30 9.05 -14.28 15.05
N GLY A 31 8.12 -13.33 14.93
CA GLY A 31 8.07 -12.39 13.80
C GLY A 31 7.80 -13.03 12.43
N PHE A 32 7.59 -14.35 12.38
CA PHE A 32 7.14 -15.12 11.23
C PHE A 32 6.06 -16.12 11.69
N PHE A 33 5.20 -16.52 10.75
CA PHE A 33 4.12 -17.45 11.05
C PHE A 33 4.66 -18.86 11.28
N THR A 34 4.51 -19.36 12.51
CA THR A 34 4.75 -20.76 12.84
C THR A 34 3.51 -21.57 12.46
N PRO A 35 3.62 -22.58 11.60
CA PRO A 35 2.47 -23.34 11.13
C PRO A 35 2.09 -24.38 12.19
N HIS A 36 1.22 -23.99 13.11
CA HIS A 36 0.62 -24.94 14.05
C HIS A 36 -0.87 -25.10 13.76
N TYR A 37 -1.17 -26.28 13.18
CA TYR A 37 -2.48 -26.89 13.20
C TYR A 37 -2.91 -27.09 14.66
N TYR A 38 -3.88 -26.31 15.12
CA TYR A 38 -4.80 -26.76 16.17
C TYR A 38 -6.22 -26.57 15.66
N LYS A 39 -6.94 -27.68 15.61
CA LYS A 39 -8.38 -27.71 15.45
C LYS A 39 -8.95 -27.30 16.81
N ILE A 40 -9.49 -26.09 16.94
CA ILE A 40 -10.19 -25.69 18.17
C ILE A 40 -11.47 -26.53 18.24
N THR A 41 -11.44 -27.64 18.97
CA THR A 41 -12.67 -28.29 19.41
C THR A 41 -13.24 -27.44 20.55
N ASN A 42 -14.19 -26.57 20.21
CA ASN A 42 -15.05 -25.92 21.20
C ASN A 42 -15.97 -26.98 21.81
N TYR A 43 -15.50 -27.67 22.85
CA TYR A 43 -16.38 -28.28 23.83
C TYR A 43 -15.91 -27.78 25.19
N ALA A 44 -16.71 -26.88 25.75
CA ALA A 44 -16.61 -26.55 27.16
C ALA A 44 -17.06 -27.80 27.93
N GLU A 45 -16.12 -28.51 28.55
CA GLU A 45 -16.43 -29.38 29.67
C GLU A 45 -15.93 -28.72 30.95
N LEU A 46 -16.88 -28.61 31.86
CA LEU A 46 -16.86 -27.97 33.16
C LEU A 46 -15.91 -28.73 34.09
N GLY A 47 -14.97 -28.05 34.77
CA GLY A 47 -14.34 -28.63 35.96
C GLY A 47 -12.96 -28.09 36.36
N VAL A 48 -12.95 -27.35 37.47
CA VAL A 48 -11.87 -27.24 38.47
C VAL A 48 -10.70 -26.26 38.21
N GLU A 49 -10.78 -25.16 38.95
CA GLU A 49 -9.77 -24.29 39.61
C GLU A 49 -8.50 -23.74 38.92
N ASP A 50 -8.32 -22.44 39.18
CA ASP A 50 -7.09 -21.65 39.33
C ASP A 50 -6.13 -21.46 38.15
N ARG A 51 -6.41 -20.42 37.33
CA ARG A 51 -5.53 -19.25 37.07
C ARG A 51 -6.11 -18.32 35.99
N PRO A 52 -5.84 -17.00 36.01
CA PRO A 52 -6.43 -16.06 35.07
C PRO A 52 -5.68 -16.11 33.74
N ILE A 53 -6.19 -16.88 32.77
CA ILE A 53 -5.66 -16.88 31.41
C ILE A 53 -6.46 -15.88 30.58
N SER A 54 -5.86 -14.68 30.51
CA SER A 54 -5.88 -13.77 29.37
C SER A 54 -7.17 -13.68 28.56
N ARG A 55 -7.97 -12.67 28.93
CA ARG A 55 -8.83 -11.82 28.09
C ARG A 55 -8.66 -12.10 26.59
N GLY A 56 -9.60 -12.86 26.04
CA GLY A 56 -9.69 -13.14 24.61
C GLY A 56 -9.80 -11.84 23.82
N TYR A 57 -8.69 -11.40 23.24
CA TYR A 57 -8.75 -10.51 22.10
C TYR A 57 -9.30 -11.33 20.95
N ARG A 58 -10.58 -11.10 20.68
CA ARG A 58 -11.26 -11.41 19.42
C ARG A 58 -10.44 -10.73 18.31
N ARG A 59 -9.35 -11.37 17.85
CA ARG A 59 -8.70 -10.96 16.61
C ARG A 59 -9.78 -11.08 15.55
N LEU A 60 -10.14 -9.91 15.05
CA LEU A 60 -11.11 -9.68 14.01
C LEU A 60 -10.71 -10.52 12.79
N PHE A 61 -11.22 -11.74 12.70
CA PHE A 61 -11.29 -12.42 11.43
C PHE A 61 -12.43 -11.74 10.66
N SER A 62 -12.09 -10.68 9.91
CA SER A 62 -12.87 -10.36 8.72
C SER A 62 -12.56 -11.47 7.73
N ALA A 63 -13.51 -12.39 7.59
CA ALA A 63 -13.51 -13.38 6.53
C ALA A 63 -13.92 -12.66 5.23
N GLU A 64 -12.99 -11.94 4.62
CA GLU A 64 -13.11 -11.59 3.21
C GLU A 64 -12.08 -12.39 2.40
N PRO A 65 -12.49 -12.99 1.28
CA PRO A 65 -11.56 -13.66 0.40
C PRO A 65 -10.53 -12.63 -0.05
N HIS A 66 -9.25 -13.00 -0.02
CA HIS A 66 -8.16 -12.19 -0.53
C HIS A 66 -8.40 -11.94 -2.02
N SER A 67 -9.15 -10.90 -2.34
CA SER A 67 -9.05 -10.26 -3.63
C SER A 67 -7.60 -9.79 -3.74
N ILE A 68 -7.01 -10.01 -4.91
CA ILE A 68 -5.73 -9.42 -5.27
C ILE A 68 -6.01 -7.92 -5.40
N VAL A 69 -6.16 -7.22 -4.27
CA VAL A 69 -6.16 -5.77 -4.24
C VAL A 69 -4.69 -5.40 -4.42
N PRO A 70 -4.33 -4.59 -5.42
CA PRO A 70 -3.00 -4.00 -5.45
C PRO A 70 -2.78 -3.34 -4.09
N TRP A 71 -1.70 -3.68 -3.38
CA TRP A 71 -1.32 -3.08 -2.10
C TRP A 71 -1.07 -1.55 -2.18
N VAL A 72 -1.36 -0.93 -3.32
CA VAL A 72 -1.28 0.51 -3.55
C VAL A 72 -2.60 1.12 -3.10
N PRO A 73 -2.61 1.96 -2.05
CA PRO A 73 -3.78 2.71 -1.67
C PRO A 73 -4.34 3.47 -2.87
N THR A 74 -5.67 3.46 -3.03
CA THR A 74 -6.34 4.31 -4.01
C THR A 74 -5.93 5.76 -3.78
N TYR A 75 -5.69 6.50 -4.86
CA TYR A 75 -5.31 7.92 -4.79
C TYR A 75 -6.34 8.71 -3.96
N ASP A 76 -5.89 9.26 -2.84
CA ASP A 76 -6.69 10.13 -1.98
C ASP A 76 -6.25 11.60 -2.15
N PRO A 77 -7.00 12.41 -2.91
CA PRO A 77 -6.65 13.80 -3.15
C PRO A 77 -6.73 14.68 -1.89
N PHE A 78 -7.39 14.22 -0.83
CA PHE A 78 -7.63 14.97 0.40
C PHE A 78 -6.92 14.32 1.58
N PRO A 79 -5.59 14.53 1.72
CA PRO A 79 -4.85 14.01 2.86
C PRO A 79 -5.40 14.60 4.17
N ASP A 80 -5.31 13.82 5.26
CA ASP A 80 -5.68 14.23 6.62
C ASP A 80 -4.70 15.28 7.18
N MET A 81 -4.72 16.49 6.61
CA MET A 81 -3.89 17.63 7.01
C MET A 81 -4.51 18.96 6.57
N PHE A 82 -3.94 20.05 7.08
CA PHE A 82 -4.36 21.40 6.67
C PHE A 82 -3.93 21.72 5.23
N ILE A 83 -4.93 21.98 4.36
CA ILE A 83 -4.72 22.48 3.00
C ILE A 83 -5.13 23.95 2.93
N PRO A 84 -4.20 24.86 2.59
CA PRO A 84 -4.51 26.28 2.39
C PRO A 84 -5.66 26.50 1.40
N TYR A 85 -6.54 27.46 1.70
CA TYR A 85 -7.75 27.70 0.90
C TYR A 85 -7.46 27.94 -0.58
N LYS A 86 -6.39 28.69 -0.89
CA LYS A 86 -5.91 28.99 -2.24
C LYS A 86 -5.51 27.77 -3.09
N TYR A 87 -5.47 26.58 -2.50
CA TYR A 87 -5.13 25.34 -3.20
C TYR A 87 -6.32 24.41 -3.37
N ARG A 88 -7.46 24.65 -2.70
CA ARG A 88 -8.57 23.69 -2.64
C ARG A 88 -9.29 23.50 -3.96
N ASP A 89 -9.33 24.55 -4.77
CA ASP A 89 -9.92 24.61 -6.11
C ASP A 89 -9.04 23.94 -7.17
N ILE A 90 -7.74 23.85 -6.91
CA ILE A 90 -6.76 23.33 -7.86
C ILE A 90 -6.20 21.94 -7.49
N ILE A 91 -6.83 21.23 -6.55
CA ILE A 91 -6.40 19.89 -6.13
C ILE A 91 -6.50 18.91 -7.32
N PRO A 92 -5.41 18.21 -7.69
CA PRO A 92 -5.44 17.20 -8.72
C PRO A 92 -6.39 16.07 -8.33
N LYS A 93 -7.37 15.79 -9.19
CA LYS A 93 -8.32 14.68 -9.01
C LYS A 93 -7.71 13.33 -9.36
N ASP A 94 -6.73 13.34 -10.26
CA ASP A 94 -6.01 12.17 -10.74
C ASP A 94 -4.62 12.09 -10.06
N PRO A 95 -4.04 10.90 -9.89
CA PRO A 95 -2.70 10.75 -9.33
C PRO A 95 -1.65 11.38 -10.23
N ILE A 96 -0.78 12.17 -9.63
CA ILE A 96 0.31 12.88 -10.29
C ILE A 96 1.65 12.16 -10.08
N TYR A 97 2.52 12.24 -11.09
CA TYR A 97 3.82 11.58 -11.13
C TYR A 97 4.92 12.59 -11.48
N THR A 98 6.13 12.32 -11.04
CA THR A 98 7.34 13.06 -11.40
C THR A 98 7.78 12.68 -12.81
N ASP A 99 8.66 13.47 -13.44
CA ASP A 99 9.24 13.14 -14.76
C ASP A 99 10.00 11.79 -14.77
N THR A 100 10.46 11.33 -13.60
CA THR A 100 11.07 10.01 -13.38
C THR A 100 10.05 8.87 -13.28
N GLY A 101 8.75 9.17 -13.29
CA GLY A 101 7.66 8.22 -13.08
C GLY A 101 7.32 7.93 -11.62
N ASP A 102 7.93 8.64 -10.67
CA ASP A 102 7.67 8.46 -9.24
C ASP A 102 6.32 9.09 -8.84
N TYR A 103 5.49 8.32 -8.13
CA TYR A 103 4.20 8.78 -7.62
C TYR A 103 4.38 9.88 -6.57
N ILE A 104 3.69 11.01 -6.76
CA ILE A 104 3.71 12.12 -5.82
C ILE A 104 2.56 11.94 -4.82
N VAL A 105 2.94 11.64 -3.58
CA VAL A 105 1.99 11.43 -2.47
C VAL A 105 1.29 12.75 -2.09
N PRO A 106 -0.04 12.80 -2.05
CA PRO A 106 -0.80 13.94 -1.54
C PRO A 106 -0.35 14.37 -0.14
N GLY A 107 -0.19 15.68 0.05
CA GLY A 107 0.31 16.25 1.31
C GLY A 107 1.83 16.19 1.50
N SER A 108 2.58 15.56 0.60
CA SER A 108 4.05 15.62 0.61
C SER A 108 4.59 17.00 0.20
N ARG A 109 5.88 17.24 0.49
CA ARG A 109 6.59 18.45 0.05
C ARG A 109 6.54 18.64 -1.47
N SER A 110 6.66 17.56 -2.24
CA SER A 110 6.61 17.57 -3.71
C SER A 110 5.22 17.91 -4.22
N TRP A 111 4.18 17.37 -3.57
CA TRP A 111 2.79 17.70 -3.87
C TRP A 111 2.51 19.18 -3.66
N PHE A 112 2.91 19.74 -2.52
CA PHE A 112 2.77 21.19 -2.30
C PHE A 112 3.58 22.03 -3.29
N THR A 113 4.78 21.60 -3.70
CA THR A 113 5.56 22.30 -4.74
C THR A 113 4.81 22.32 -6.07
N TYR A 114 4.23 21.19 -6.46
CA TYR A 114 3.39 21.11 -7.65
C TYR A 114 2.21 22.10 -7.56
N MET A 115 1.48 22.07 -6.44
CA MET A 115 0.32 22.96 -6.19
C MET A 115 0.72 24.44 -6.22
N CYS A 116 1.87 24.80 -5.63
CA CYS A 116 2.41 26.16 -5.68
C CYS A 116 2.66 26.63 -7.12
N ASN A 117 3.28 25.79 -7.93
CA ASN A 117 3.60 26.11 -9.32
C ASN A 117 2.32 26.23 -10.16
N LEU A 118 1.36 25.34 -9.96
CA LEU A 118 0.08 25.37 -10.64
C LEU A 118 -0.72 26.62 -10.25
N HIS A 119 -0.82 26.92 -8.95
CA HIS A 119 -1.44 28.15 -8.46
C HIS A 119 -0.78 29.39 -9.07
N ARG A 120 0.55 29.42 -9.21
CA ARG A 120 1.25 30.56 -9.84
C ARG A 120 0.84 30.76 -11.30
N ARG A 121 0.70 29.66 -12.07
CA ARG A 121 0.23 29.70 -13.47
C ARG A 121 -1.23 30.14 -13.58
N VAL A 122 -2.09 29.61 -12.72
CA VAL A 122 -3.51 29.98 -12.66
C VAL A 122 -3.70 31.42 -12.18
N SER A 123 -2.84 31.89 -11.26
CA SER A 123 -2.88 33.27 -10.77
C SER A 123 -2.45 34.27 -11.83
N SER A 124 -1.54 33.90 -12.74
CA SER A 124 -1.12 34.76 -13.85
C SER A 124 -2.13 34.88 -14.98
N ALA A 125 -3.22 34.11 -14.96
CA ALA A 125 -4.27 34.19 -15.97
C ALA A 125 -5.12 35.45 -15.80
N ASN A 126 -5.36 36.15 -16.91
CA ASN A 126 -6.10 37.40 -16.97
C ASN A 126 -7.61 37.17 -17.06
N SER A 127 -8.04 35.99 -17.53
CA SER A 127 -9.45 35.59 -17.67
C SER A 127 -9.76 34.27 -16.96
N ILE A 128 -11.04 34.02 -16.70
CA ILE A 128 -11.54 32.72 -16.21
C ILE A 128 -11.35 31.64 -17.29
N GLU A 129 -11.48 32.00 -18.56
CA GLU A 129 -11.28 31.10 -19.69
C GLU A 129 -9.84 30.60 -19.74
N GLU A 130 -8.87 31.51 -19.62
CA GLU A 130 -7.44 31.17 -19.54
C GLU A 130 -7.13 30.28 -18.33
N ARG A 131 -7.76 30.53 -17.16
CA ARG A 131 -7.61 29.66 -15.99
C ARG A 131 -8.08 28.23 -16.29
N ASN A 132 -9.27 28.10 -16.88
CA ASN A 132 -9.85 26.81 -17.21
C ASN A 132 -8.99 26.07 -18.25
N ASP A 133 -8.48 26.77 -19.26
CA ASP A 133 -7.59 26.22 -20.28
C ASP A 133 -6.28 25.67 -19.67
N ILE A 134 -5.67 26.44 -18.75
CA ILE A 134 -4.46 26.00 -18.04
C ILE A 134 -4.72 24.72 -17.23
N LEU A 135 -5.85 24.66 -16.53
CA LEU A 135 -6.23 23.50 -15.71
C LEU A 135 -6.48 22.28 -16.59
N GLN A 136 -7.24 22.45 -17.69
CA GLN A 136 -7.54 21.39 -18.63
C GLN A 136 -6.27 20.85 -19.30
N THR A 137 -5.44 21.74 -19.85
CA THR A 137 -4.17 21.36 -20.49
C THR A 137 -3.25 20.61 -19.52
N THR A 138 -3.21 21.03 -18.25
CA THR A 138 -2.38 20.35 -17.24
C THR A 138 -2.91 18.95 -16.95
N GLN A 139 -4.22 18.79 -16.80
CA GLN A 139 -4.84 17.48 -16.58
C GLN A 139 -4.66 16.53 -17.78
N GLU A 140 -4.75 17.05 -19.01
CA GLU A 140 -4.51 16.27 -20.23
C GLU A 140 -3.07 15.78 -20.32
N ARG A 141 -2.10 16.64 -19.98
CA ARG A 141 -0.68 16.27 -19.90
C ARG A 141 -0.45 15.14 -18.90
N GLU A 142 -1.07 15.19 -17.73
CA GLU A 142 -0.95 14.16 -16.69
C GLU A 142 -1.55 12.83 -17.12
N ARG A 143 -2.73 12.87 -17.75
CA ARG A 143 -3.37 11.67 -18.31
C ARG A 143 -2.51 11.05 -19.40
N HIS A 144 -1.88 11.87 -20.25
CA HIS A 144 -0.97 11.39 -21.28
C HIS A 144 0.28 10.73 -20.67
N GLN A 145 0.91 11.37 -19.68
CA GLN A 145 2.04 10.81 -18.93
C GLN A 145 1.71 9.45 -18.31
N LYS A 146 0.55 9.34 -17.65
CA LYS A 146 0.07 8.07 -17.07
C LYS A 146 -0.09 6.98 -18.12
N LYS A 147 -0.64 7.30 -19.30
CA LYS A 147 -0.78 6.34 -20.41
C LYS A 147 0.57 5.84 -20.92
N LEU A 148 1.57 6.71 -21.01
CA LEU A 148 2.92 6.32 -21.43
C LEU A 148 3.56 5.37 -20.41
N LEU A 149 3.51 5.71 -19.12
CA LEU A 149 4.03 4.86 -18.05
C LEU A 149 3.32 3.50 -18.01
N GLN A 150 2.01 3.47 -18.26
CA GLN A 150 1.30 2.20 -18.32
C GLN A 150 1.77 1.36 -19.51
N LYS A 151 1.88 1.95 -20.70
CA LYS A 151 2.38 1.26 -21.90
C LYS A 151 3.79 0.70 -21.69
N GLU A 152 4.68 1.44 -21.01
CA GLU A 152 6.02 0.98 -20.69
C GLU A 152 6.00 -0.23 -19.73
N ARG A 153 5.14 -0.22 -18.71
CA ARG A 153 4.95 -1.37 -17.82
C ARG A 153 4.43 -2.58 -18.57
N ASP A 154 3.45 -2.39 -19.44
CA ASP A 154 2.85 -3.48 -20.23
C ASP A 154 3.89 -4.13 -21.14
N LEU A 155 4.72 -3.32 -21.83
CA LEU A 155 5.84 -3.80 -22.65
C LEU A 155 6.87 -4.59 -21.83
N LYS A 156 7.17 -4.14 -20.61
CA LYS A 156 8.11 -4.85 -19.73
C LYS A 156 7.56 -6.21 -19.28
N ILE A 157 6.28 -6.28 -18.94
CA ILE A 157 5.60 -7.54 -18.57
C ILE A 157 5.57 -8.49 -19.78
N GLU A 158 5.30 -7.98 -20.98
CA GLU A 158 5.32 -8.76 -22.22
C GLU A 158 6.73 -9.31 -22.52
N ALA A 159 7.77 -8.50 -22.39
CA ALA A 159 9.16 -8.95 -22.54
C ALA A 159 9.54 -10.03 -21.51
N GLU A 160 9.17 -9.85 -20.24
CA GLU A 160 9.38 -10.86 -19.18
C GLU A 160 8.63 -12.17 -19.48
N PHE A 161 7.42 -12.09 -20.05
CA PHE A 161 6.63 -13.25 -20.45
C PHE A 161 7.26 -14.02 -21.63
N HIS A 162 7.81 -13.30 -22.61
CA HIS A 162 8.43 -13.89 -23.80
C HIS A 162 9.92 -14.28 -23.61
N GLY A 163 10.53 -13.91 -22.48
CA GLY A 163 11.89 -14.35 -22.10
C GLY A 163 13.01 -13.78 -22.99
N THR A 164 12.74 -12.64 -23.65
CA THR A 164 13.70 -11.88 -24.47
C THR A 164 14.59 -10.98 -23.63
#